data_AF-A0A428TMM7-F1
#
_entry.id   AF-A0A428TMM7-F1
#
_cell.length_a   1.000
_cell.length_b   1.000
_cell.length_c   1.000
_cell.angle_alpha   90.00
_cell.angle_beta   90.00
_cell.angle_gamma   90.00
#
_symmetry.space_group_name_H-M   'P 1'
#
loop_
_entity.id
_entity.type
_entity.pdbx_description
1 polymer ?
#
loop_
_entity_poly.entity_id
_entity_poly.type
_entity_poly.pdbx_seq_one_letter_code
_entity_poly.pdbx_strand_id
1 'polypeptide(L)'
;MSSIVPEFEAANAQYAAAFDKGDLALPPSRHVAVVACMDARLDPAQVLGIELGSAHVIRNAGGRATDALRSVIISQQLLGTREIVIVHHQSVRDDIAFFKKSPLVLDVPITGYIYDVKTGKIEKVDA
;
A
#
# COMPACT_ATOMS: atom_id res chain seq x y z
N MET A 1 -16.80 25.81 -10.35
CA MET A 1 -16.22 24.50 -10.70
C MET A 1 -17.34 23.47 -10.62
N SER A 2 -17.47 22.60 -11.63
CA SER A 2 -18.36 21.43 -11.60
C SER A 2 -17.74 20.31 -10.77
N SER A 3 -18.57 19.42 -10.23
CA SER A 3 -18.13 18.23 -9.48
C SER A 3 -17.54 17.17 -10.42
N ILE A 4 -16.50 16.45 -9.98
CA ILE A 4 -15.89 15.30 -10.69
C ILE A 4 -16.71 14.00 -10.57
N VAL A 5 -17.67 13.96 -9.63
CA VAL A 5 -18.45 12.75 -9.31
C VAL A 5 -19.08 12.06 -10.53
N PRO A 6 -19.72 12.76 -11.48
CA PRO A 6 -20.32 12.11 -12.64
C PRO A 6 -19.31 11.36 -13.51
N GLU A 7 -18.07 11.85 -13.61
CA GLU A 7 -17.00 11.19 -14.37
C GLU A 7 -16.56 9.89 -13.68
N PHE A 8 -16.48 9.88 -12.34
CA PHE A 8 -16.17 8.66 -11.57
C PHE A 8 -17.27 7.61 -11.69
N GLU A 9 -18.54 8.01 -11.67
CA GLU A 9 -19.67 7.10 -11.86
C GLU A 9 -19.66 6.45 -13.24
N ALA A 10 -19.39 7.22 -14.29
CA ALA A 10 -19.27 6.72 -15.66
C ALA A 10 -18.09 5.75 -15.81
N ALA A 11 -16.91 6.09 -15.25
CA ALA A 11 -15.74 5.21 -15.27
C ALA A 11 -15.98 3.90 -14.51
N ASN A 12 -16.66 3.95 -13.36
CA ASN A 12 -17.00 2.76 -12.58
C ASN A 12 -17.99 1.85 -13.31
N ALA A 13 -18.97 2.39 -14.04
CA ALA A 13 -19.88 1.57 -14.84
C ALA A 13 -19.14 0.73 -15.88
N GLN A 14 -18.10 1.28 -16.51
CA GLN A 14 -17.23 0.55 -17.43
C GLN A 14 -16.40 -0.51 -16.72
N TYR A 15 -15.81 -0.19 -15.56
CA TYR A 15 -15.06 -1.14 -14.74
C TYR A 15 -15.93 -2.34 -14.32
N ALA A 16 -17.14 -2.07 -13.81
CA ALA A 16 -18.05 -3.09 -13.30
C ALA A 16 -18.53 -4.06 -14.40
N ALA A 17 -18.66 -3.60 -15.64
CA ALA A 17 -19.09 -4.44 -16.77
C ALA A 17 -18.10 -5.59 -17.09
N ALA A 18 -16.82 -5.44 -16.72
CA ALA A 18 -15.77 -6.44 -16.96
C ALA A 18 -15.27 -7.12 -15.67
N PHE A 19 -15.86 -6.79 -14.51
CA PHE A 19 -15.36 -7.25 -13.21
C PHE A 19 -15.71 -8.72 -12.94
N ASP A 20 -14.70 -9.56 -12.70
CA ASP A 20 -14.82 -11.00 -12.47
C ASP A 20 -14.26 -11.47 -11.11
N LYS A 21 -13.92 -10.53 -10.20
CA LYS A 21 -13.18 -10.81 -8.97
C LYS A 21 -14.03 -10.78 -7.69
N GLY A 22 -15.33 -11.07 -7.80
CA GLY A 22 -16.29 -10.98 -6.68
C GLY A 22 -16.03 -11.96 -5.53
N ASP A 23 -15.44 -13.12 -5.83
CA ASP A 23 -15.25 -14.21 -4.85
C ASP A 23 -13.86 -14.22 -4.19
N LEU A 24 -13.07 -13.15 -4.37
CA LEU A 24 -11.77 -13.04 -3.70
C LEU A 24 -11.95 -13.03 -2.18
N ALA A 25 -11.11 -13.79 -1.49
CA ALA A 25 -11.10 -13.84 -0.03
C ALA A 25 -10.70 -12.48 0.59
N LEU A 26 -11.21 -12.20 1.79
CA LEU A 26 -10.88 -10.98 2.52
C LEU A 26 -9.38 -10.91 2.91
N PRO A 27 -8.74 -11.98 3.43
CA PRO A 27 -7.30 -11.95 3.71
C PRO A 27 -6.47 -11.85 2.42
N PRO A 28 -5.43 -11.00 2.37
CA PRO A 28 -4.60 -10.84 1.19
C PRO A 28 -3.79 -12.11 0.90
N SER A 29 -3.90 -12.63 -0.33
CA SER A 29 -3.34 -13.94 -0.70
C SER A 29 -1.81 -14.03 -0.62
N ARG A 30 -1.09 -12.92 -0.80
CA ARG A 30 0.38 -12.87 -0.66
C ARG A 30 0.83 -12.53 0.75
N HIS A 31 -0.10 -12.29 1.69
CA HIS A 31 0.20 -11.91 3.07
C HIS A 31 1.07 -10.63 3.18
N VAL A 32 0.93 -9.67 2.26
CA VAL A 32 1.70 -8.42 2.24
C VAL A 32 0.84 -7.23 2.64
N ALA A 33 1.41 -6.34 3.46
CA ALA A 33 0.89 -4.98 3.70
C ALA A 33 1.85 -3.95 3.09
N VAL A 34 1.35 -3.16 2.13
CA VAL A 34 2.09 -2.03 1.53
C VAL A 34 1.68 -0.74 2.22
N VAL A 35 2.65 0.04 2.68
CA VAL A 35 2.47 1.39 3.19
C VAL A 35 3.06 2.36 2.18
N ALA A 36 2.24 3.28 1.64
CA ALA A 36 2.66 4.19 0.59
C ALA A 36 2.14 5.62 0.76
N CYS A 37 2.76 6.56 0.07
CA CYS A 37 2.26 7.93 0.04
C CYS A 37 0.95 8.05 -0.75
N MET A 38 0.08 8.98 -0.36
CA MET A 38 -1.12 9.37 -1.11
C MET A 38 -0.84 10.25 -2.34
N ASP A 39 0.43 10.46 -2.72
CA ASP A 39 0.82 11.21 -3.92
C ASP A 39 0.06 10.70 -5.15
N ALA A 40 -0.63 11.60 -5.85
CA ALA A 40 -1.46 11.27 -7.01
C ALA A 40 -0.67 10.68 -8.19
N ARG A 41 0.66 10.80 -8.18
CA ARG A 41 1.58 10.26 -9.21
C ARG A 41 2.13 8.88 -8.86
N LEU A 42 1.73 8.32 -7.71
CA LEU A 42 2.07 6.99 -7.28
C LEU A 42 0.80 6.13 -7.27
N ASP A 43 0.78 5.11 -8.11
CA ASP A 43 -0.14 3.99 -7.99
C ASP A 43 0.63 2.78 -7.46
N PRO A 44 0.56 2.47 -6.15
CA PRO A 44 1.33 1.37 -5.57
C PRO A 44 0.98 0.02 -6.20
N ALA A 45 -0.26 -0.17 -6.63
CA ALA A 45 -0.68 -1.45 -7.18
C ALA A 45 -0.03 -1.69 -8.55
N GLN A 46 -0.03 -0.66 -9.41
CA GLN A 46 0.65 -0.75 -10.70
C GLN A 46 2.17 -0.82 -10.56
N VAL A 47 2.78 0.02 -9.70
CA VAL A 47 4.24 0.09 -9.53
C VAL A 47 4.82 -1.24 -9.01
N LEU A 48 4.10 -1.94 -8.14
CA LEU A 48 4.54 -3.20 -7.53
C LEU A 48 3.96 -4.46 -8.19
N GLY A 49 3.10 -4.33 -9.20
CA GLY A 49 2.41 -5.47 -9.81
C GLY A 49 1.50 -6.21 -8.82
N ILE A 50 0.75 -5.47 -8.00
CA ILE A 50 -0.24 -6.01 -7.07
C ILE A 50 -1.54 -6.26 -7.82
N GLU A 51 -1.95 -7.52 -7.85
CA GLU A 51 -3.26 -7.93 -8.34
C GLU A 51 -4.33 -7.74 -7.25
N LEU A 52 -5.60 -7.63 -7.66
CA LEU A 52 -6.74 -7.53 -6.73
C LEU A 52 -6.72 -8.70 -5.73
N GLY A 53 -6.91 -8.38 -4.44
CA GLY A 53 -6.91 -9.34 -3.34
C GLY A 53 -5.53 -9.86 -2.92
N SER A 54 -4.43 -9.43 -3.55
CA SER A 54 -3.10 -9.99 -3.26
C SER A 54 -2.35 -9.30 -2.10
N ALA A 55 -2.60 -8.01 -1.85
CA ALA A 55 -1.97 -7.25 -0.77
C ALA A 55 -2.91 -6.17 -0.22
N HIS A 56 -2.69 -5.76 1.04
CA HIS A 56 -3.26 -4.51 1.54
C HIS A 56 -2.43 -3.32 1.06
N VAL A 57 -3.09 -2.24 0.65
CA VAL A 57 -2.43 -0.99 0.27
C VAL A 57 -2.95 0.13 1.17
N ILE A 58 -2.10 0.56 2.10
CA ILE A 58 -2.39 1.59 3.11
C ILE A 58 -1.72 2.88 2.66
N ARG A 59 -2.50 3.95 2.46
CA ARG A 59 -1.98 5.23 1.97
C ARG A 59 -2.29 6.38 2.91
N ASN A 60 -1.30 7.22 3.18
CA ASN A 60 -1.44 8.47 3.94
C ASN A 60 -0.45 9.54 3.42
N ALA A 61 -0.51 10.75 3.99
CA ALA A 61 0.40 11.83 3.62
C ALA A 61 1.85 11.45 3.95
N GLY A 62 2.69 11.31 2.91
CA GLY A 62 4.10 10.95 3.07
C GLY A 62 4.38 9.45 3.25
N GLY A 63 3.36 8.59 3.33
CA GLY A 63 3.56 7.14 3.54
C GLY A 63 4.12 6.80 4.92
N ARG A 64 3.80 7.63 5.93
CA ARG A 64 4.36 7.57 7.28
C ARG A 64 3.90 6.34 8.02
N ALA A 65 4.86 5.62 8.62
CA ALA A 65 4.61 4.41 9.38
C ALA A 65 3.77 4.66 10.65
N THR A 66 3.95 5.82 11.28
CA THR A 66 3.19 6.26 12.47
C THR A 66 1.69 6.24 12.21
N ASP A 67 1.28 6.83 11.09
CA ASP A 67 -0.12 7.01 10.74
C ASP A 67 -0.74 5.72 10.19
N ALA A 68 0.10 4.85 9.61
CA ALA A 68 -0.29 3.54 9.12
C ALA A 68 -0.38 2.47 10.22
N LEU A 69 0.19 2.70 11.41
CA LEU A 69 0.40 1.68 12.44
C LEU A 69 -0.87 0.91 12.79
N ARG A 70 -1.98 1.61 13.05
CA ARG A 70 -3.27 0.98 13.40
C ARG A 70 -3.73 0.01 12.29
N SER A 71 -3.58 0.39 11.03
CA SER A 71 -3.97 -0.42 9.88
C SER A 71 -3.04 -1.62 9.69
N VAL A 72 -1.74 -1.44 9.90
CA VAL A 72 -0.75 -2.53 9.86
C VAL A 72 -1.03 -3.57 10.95
N ILE A 73 -1.37 -3.15 12.17
CA ILE A 73 -1.73 -4.06 13.27
C ILE A 73 -2.94 -4.91 12.87
N ILE A 74 -4.02 -4.29 12.39
CA ILE A 74 -5.22 -5.02 11.94
C ILE A 74 -4.87 -5.99 10.81
N SER A 75 -4.09 -5.52 9.82
CA SER A 75 -3.64 -6.33 8.69
C SER A 75 -2.89 -7.59 9.14
N GLN A 76 -1.98 -7.46 10.11
CA GLN A 76 -1.18 -8.59 10.59
C GLN A 76 -1.98 -9.52 11.51
N GLN A 77 -2.68 -8.96 12.49
CA GLN A 77 -3.29 -9.71 13.58
C GLN A 77 -4.62 -10.35 13.18
N LEU A 78 -5.42 -9.68 12.36
CA LEU A 78 -6.76 -10.16 11.97
C LEU A 78 -6.79 -10.75 10.57
N LEU A 79 -5.95 -10.25 9.66
CA LEU A 79 -5.97 -10.61 8.24
C LEU A 79 -4.70 -11.33 7.77
N GLY A 80 -3.78 -11.63 8.69
CA GLY A 80 -2.70 -12.58 8.46
C GLY A 80 -1.54 -12.09 7.60
N THR A 81 -1.33 -10.78 7.40
CA THR A 81 -0.12 -10.33 6.68
C THR A 81 1.15 -10.62 7.48
N ARG A 82 2.22 -11.01 6.79
CA ARG A 82 3.53 -11.42 7.33
C ARG A 82 4.71 -10.77 6.62
N GLU A 83 4.47 -9.69 5.89
CA GLU A 83 5.51 -8.88 5.27
C GLU A 83 5.01 -7.43 5.13
N ILE A 84 5.90 -6.47 5.35
CA ILE A 84 5.62 -5.04 5.20
C ILE A 84 6.53 -4.48 4.10
N VAL A 85 5.92 -3.78 3.14
CA VAL A 85 6.64 -3.03 2.11
C VAL A 85 6.29 -1.56 2.23
N ILE A 86 7.31 -0.69 2.29
CA ILE A 86 7.15 0.76 2.39
C ILE A 86 7.58 1.38 1.07
N VAL A 87 6.74 2.21 0.45
CA VAL A 87 7.03 2.88 -0.83
C VAL A 87 6.63 4.34 -0.79
N HIS A 88 7.61 5.25 -0.72
CA HIS A 88 7.36 6.68 -0.88
C HIS A 88 8.65 7.41 -1.27
N HIS A 89 8.65 8.74 -1.23
CA HIS A 89 9.65 9.57 -1.88
C HIS A 89 10.83 9.98 -0.97
N GLN A 90 10.70 10.00 0.36
CA GLN A 90 11.78 10.37 1.32
C GLN A 90 11.56 9.78 2.73
N SER A 91 12.59 9.67 3.56
CA SER A 91 12.54 9.21 4.98
C SER A 91 12.13 7.76 5.22
N VAL A 92 12.17 6.92 4.19
CA VAL A 92 11.83 5.49 4.24
C VAL A 92 12.59 4.73 5.35
N ARG A 93 13.87 5.08 5.61
CA ARG A 93 14.68 4.45 6.68
C ARG A 93 14.07 4.63 8.07
N ASP A 94 13.56 5.82 8.36
CA ASP A 94 12.97 6.13 9.66
C ASP A 94 11.68 5.36 9.87
N ASP A 95 10.90 5.19 8.80
CA ASP A 95 9.64 4.43 8.80
C ASP A 95 9.89 2.92 8.98
N ILE A 96 10.94 2.37 8.36
CA ILE A 96 11.39 0.99 8.62
C ILE A 96 11.79 0.84 10.10
N ALA A 97 12.63 1.74 10.61
CA ALA A 97 13.11 1.70 11.99
C ALA A 97 11.97 1.82 13.00
N PHE A 98 10.95 2.62 12.69
CA PHE A 98 9.75 2.76 13.51
C PHE A 98 9.00 1.42 13.65
N PHE A 99 8.71 0.74 12.53
CA PHE A 99 8.02 -0.55 12.60
C PHE A 99 8.86 -1.62 13.28
N LYS A 100 10.17 -1.71 12.98
CA LYS A 100 11.09 -2.67 13.63
C LYS A 100 11.13 -2.50 15.17
N LYS A 101 10.93 -1.28 15.68
CA LYS A 101 10.93 -0.98 17.12
C LYS A 101 9.57 -1.12 17.79
N SER A 102 8.49 -1.22 17.01
CA SER A 102 7.14 -1.22 17.56
C SER A 102 6.79 -2.61 18.13
N PRO A 103 6.43 -2.72 19.42
CA PRO A 103 6.02 -4.00 20.01
C PRO A 103 4.67 -4.50 19.50
N LEU A 104 3.94 -3.68 18.74
CA LEU A 104 2.63 -4.02 18.18
C LEU A 104 2.73 -4.61 16.76
N VAL A 105 3.90 -4.49 16.13
CA VAL A 105 4.17 -5.04 14.80
C VAL A 105 4.86 -6.39 14.99
N LEU A 106 4.39 -7.41 14.27
CA LEU A 106 5.01 -8.72 14.28
C LEU A 106 6.45 -8.64 13.75
N ASP A 107 7.33 -9.50 14.28
CA ASP A 107 8.70 -9.65 13.78
C ASP A 107 8.68 -10.35 12.42
N VAL A 108 8.62 -9.53 11.36
CA VAL A 108 8.48 -9.96 9.97
C VAL A 108 9.38 -9.15 9.05
N PRO A 109 9.64 -9.60 7.81
CA PRO A 109 10.38 -8.80 6.84
C PRO A 109 9.74 -7.42 6.62
N ILE A 110 10.58 -6.38 6.68
CA ILE A 110 10.21 -4.99 6.39
C ILE A 110 11.18 -4.45 5.35
N THR A 111 10.68 -4.19 4.15
CA THR A 111 11.46 -3.63 3.05
C THR A 111 10.96 -2.24 2.71
N GLY A 112 11.87 -1.29 2.49
CA GLY A 112 11.50 0.04 2.01
C GLY A 112 12.12 0.37 0.66
N TYR A 113 11.36 1.14 -0.12
CA TYR A 113 11.73 1.64 -1.43
C TYR A 113 11.51 3.15 -1.54
N ILE A 114 12.44 3.83 -2.21
CA ILE A 114 12.25 5.18 -2.71
C ILE A 114 11.60 5.11 -4.10
N TYR A 115 10.47 5.77 -4.28
CA TYR A 115 9.81 5.92 -5.58
C TYR A 115 10.22 7.25 -6.26
N ASP A 116 10.76 7.15 -7.47
CA ASP A 116 11.06 8.31 -8.31
C ASP A 116 9.89 8.65 -9.22
N VAL A 117 9.20 9.76 -8.91
CA VAL A 117 8.05 10.26 -9.67
C VAL A 117 8.38 10.66 -11.12
N LYS A 118 9.65 10.85 -11.47
CA LYS A 118 10.06 11.20 -12.84
C LYS A 118 10.23 9.98 -13.72
N THR A 119 10.70 8.87 -13.16
CA THR A 119 11.06 7.67 -13.92
C THR A 119 10.13 6.49 -13.66
N GLY A 120 9.31 6.54 -12.61
CA GLY A 120 8.47 5.43 -12.16
C GLY A 120 9.23 4.30 -11.48
N LYS A 121 10.55 4.43 -11.29
CA LYS A 121 11.39 3.39 -10.69
C LYS A 121 11.27 3.38 -9.18
N ILE A 122 11.47 2.19 -8.60
CA ILE A 122 11.69 2.01 -7.17
C ILE A 122 13.13 1.61 -6.90
N GLU A 123 13.74 2.22 -5.89
CA GLU A 123 15.09 1.89 -5.44
C GLU A 123 15.02 1.41 -3.99
N LYS A 124 15.54 0.20 -3.74
CA LYS A 124 15.54 -0.38 -2.40
C LYS A 124 16.45 0.45 -1.49
N VAL A 125 15.99 0.66 -0.27
CA VAL A 125 16.75 1.34 0.77
C VAL A 125 17.42 0.32 1.67
N ASP A 126 18.73 0.47 1.88
CA ASP A 126 19.46 -0.30 2.89
C ASP A 126 19.14 0.23 4.29
N ALA A 127 18.58 -0.63 5.16
CA ALA A 127 18.08 -0.30 6.50
C ALA A 127 17.99 -1.51 7.46
#